data_AF-A0AAJ1UUY6-F1
#
_entry.id   AF-A0AAJ1UUY6-F1
#
_cell.length_a   1.000
_cell.length_b   1.000
_cell.length_c   1.000
_cell.angle_alpha   90.00
_cell.angle_beta   90.00
_cell.angle_gamma   90.00
#
_symmetry.space_group_name_H-M   'P 1'
#
loop_
_entity.id
_entity.type
_entity.pdbx_description
1 polymer ?
#
loop_
_entity_poly.entity_id
_entity_poly.type
_entity_poly.pdbx_seq_one_letter_code
_entity_poly.pdbx_strand_id
1 'polypeptide(L)'
;LHEENEAELKEIKKKARYAENWLRTYAPPSVKFELQLELPKEELKSLSDAQRNALKLLAQELQGGMTLSAEDWHNKVYEVASATNMEAKEVFKAIYMVLLKRPSGPRAGWLLASLDPEFLRERFKAAEKS
;
A
#
# COMPACT_ATOMS: atom_id res chain seq x y z
N LEU A 1 -27.08 -3.71 -23.36
CA LEU A 1 -27.08 -3.56 -21.88
C LEU A 1 -26.49 -4.76 -21.14
N HIS A 2 -27.11 -5.95 -21.10
CA HIS A 2 -26.48 -7.12 -20.41
C HIS A 2 -25.31 -7.75 -21.19
N GLU A 3 -25.42 -7.90 -22.51
CA GLU A 3 -24.35 -8.48 -23.34
C GLU A 3 -23.08 -7.61 -23.43
N GLU A 4 -23.24 -6.27 -23.43
CA GLU A 4 -22.11 -5.32 -23.42
C GLU A 4 -21.27 -5.46 -22.14
N ASN A 5 -21.93 -5.59 -20.98
CA ASN A 5 -21.25 -5.82 -19.70
C ASN A 5 -20.51 -7.17 -19.66
N GLU A 6 -21.05 -8.22 -20.31
CA GLU A 6 -20.37 -9.52 -20.39
C GLU A 6 -19.14 -9.48 -21.30
N ALA A 7 -19.23 -8.79 -22.44
CA ALA A 7 -18.10 -8.60 -23.35
C ALA A 7 -16.98 -7.79 -22.69
N GLU A 8 -17.32 -6.69 -22.00
CA GLU A 8 -16.37 -5.88 -21.24
C GLU A 8 -15.69 -6.70 -20.13
N LEU A 9 -16.46 -7.46 -19.35
CA LEU A 9 -15.93 -8.31 -18.29
C LEU A 9 -14.99 -9.38 -18.86
N LYS A 10 -15.31 -9.94 -20.04
CA LYS A 10 -14.46 -10.93 -20.73
C LYS A 10 -13.12 -10.32 -21.15
N GLU A 11 -13.12 -9.09 -21.67
CA GLU A 11 -11.88 -8.40 -22.04
C GLU A 11 -11.03 -8.00 -20.82
N ILE A 12 -11.66 -7.58 -19.71
CA ILE A 12 -10.94 -7.34 -18.44
C ILE A 12 -10.28 -8.63 -17.94
N LYS A 13 -11.01 -9.74 -17.91
CA LYS A 13 -10.47 -11.06 -17.50
C LYS A 13 -9.32 -11.51 -18.41
N LYS A 14 -9.42 -11.25 -19.71
CA LYS A 14 -8.36 -11.56 -20.68
C LYS A 14 -7.11 -10.73 -20.43
N LYS A 15 -7.23 -9.42 -20.18
CA LYS A 15 -6.10 -8.55 -19.82
C LYS A 15 -5.46 -8.97 -18.50
N ALA A 16 -6.25 -9.33 -17.49
CA ALA A 16 -5.74 -9.85 -16.21
C ALA A 16 -4.90 -11.12 -16.42
N ARG A 17 -5.35 -12.06 -17.25
CA ARG A 17 -4.58 -13.27 -17.60
C ARG A 17 -3.27 -12.95 -18.31
N TYR A 18 -3.23 -11.94 -19.18
CA TYR A 18 -1.98 -11.52 -19.82
C TYR A 18 -1.01 -10.92 -18.81
N ALA A 19 -1.49 -10.08 -17.88
CA ALA A 19 -0.67 -9.55 -16.80
C ALA A 19 -0.13 -10.67 -15.89
N GLU A 20 -0.96 -11.65 -15.52
CA GLU A 20 -0.55 -12.82 -14.73
C GLU A 20 0.52 -13.65 -15.44
N ASN A 21 0.31 -13.97 -16.72
CA ASN A 21 1.30 -14.71 -17.52
C ASN A 21 2.61 -13.94 -17.64
N TRP A 22 2.55 -12.62 -17.81
CA TRP A 22 3.73 -11.77 -17.84
C TRP A 22 4.47 -11.76 -16.50
N LEU A 23 3.75 -11.62 -15.37
CA LEU A 23 4.30 -11.71 -14.02
C LEU A 23 4.99 -13.05 -13.76
N ARG A 24 4.44 -14.15 -14.29
CA ARG A 24 5.03 -15.49 -14.15
C ARG A 24 6.30 -15.65 -15.01
N THR A 25 6.25 -15.26 -16.28
CA THR A 25 7.26 -15.66 -17.27
C THR A 25 8.33 -14.61 -17.54
N TYR A 26 8.00 -13.31 -17.50
CA TYR A 26 8.85 -12.26 -18.04
C TYR A 26 9.17 -11.13 -17.05
N ALA A 27 8.33 -10.93 -16.04
CA ALA A 27 8.49 -9.79 -15.14
C ALA A 27 9.79 -9.88 -14.34
N PRO A 28 10.57 -8.78 -14.28
CA PRO A 28 11.78 -8.76 -13.47
C PRO A 28 11.44 -8.87 -11.97
N PRO A 29 12.34 -9.41 -11.13
CA PRO A 29 12.10 -9.55 -9.69
C PRO A 29 11.77 -8.23 -8.98
N SER A 30 12.23 -7.10 -9.52
CA SER A 30 12.03 -5.75 -8.97
C SER A 30 10.58 -5.31 -8.96
N VAL A 31 9.73 -5.80 -9.88
CA VAL A 31 8.30 -5.42 -9.95
C VAL A 31 7.38 -6.42 -9.26
N LYS A 32 7.89 -7.59 -8.87
CA LYS A 32 7.11 -8.60 -8.14
C LYS A 32 7.09 -8.25 -6.66
N PHE A 33 5.92 -8.20 -6.05
CA PHE A 33 5.76 -7.98 -4.62
C PHE A 33 4.60 -8.81 -4.09
N GLU A 34 4.53 -8.96 -2.78
CA GLU A 34 3.47 -9.70 -2.11
C GLU A 34 3.06 -8.94 -0.86
N LEU A 35 1.75 -8.77 -0.68
CA LEU A 35 1.20 -8.19 0.53
C LEU A 35 1.45 -9.15 1.70
N GLN A 36 2.02 -8.62 2.77
CA GLN A 36 2.38 -9.40 3.94
C GLN A 36 1.18 -9.52 4.87
N LEU A 37 0.61 -10.72 4.97
CA LEU A 37 -0.50 -11.00 5.88
C LEU A 37 -0.03 -11.00 7.35
N GLU A 38 1.19 -11.45 7.62
CA GLU A 38 1.81 -11.35 8.94
C GLU A 38 2.65 -10.08 9.09
N LEU A 39 2.83 -9.61 10.32
CA LEU A 39 3.61 -8.42 10.61
C LEU A 39 5.11 -8.66 10.32
N PRO A 40 5.77 -7.83 9.50
CA PRO A 40 7.16 -8.02 9.10
C PRO A 40 8.15 -7.59 10.20
N LYS A 41 8.22 -8.36 11.30
CA LYS A 41 8.91 -7.95 12.55
C LYS A 41 10.36 -7.51 12.36
N GLU A 42 11.12 -8.19 11.50
CA GLU A 42 12.52 -7.84 11.26
C GLU A 42 12.66 -6.51 10.52
N GLU A 43 11.81 -6.27 9.51
CA GLU A 43 11.78 -5.03 8.75
C GLU A 43 11.33 -3.84 9.61
N LEU A 44 10.43 -4.07 10.56
CA LEU A 44 9.98 -3.03 11.49
C LEU A 44 11.10 -2.52 12.40
N LYS A 45 12.06 -3.37 12.79
CA LYS A 45 13.22 -2.94 13.60
C LYS A 45 14.07 -1.86 12.91
N SER A 46 14.02 -1.81 11.57
CA SER A 46 14.75 -0.81 10.78
C SER A 46 14.05 0.55 10.67
N LEU A 47 12.80 0.65 11.16
CA LEU A 47 12.05 1.91 11.11
C LEU A 47 12.52 2.88 12.18
N SER A 48 12.73 4.13 11.78
CA SER A 48 13.02 5.22 12.71
C SER A 48 11.77 5.61 13.52
N ASP A 49 11.98 6.31 14.64
CA ASP A 49 10.88 6.83 15.45
C ASP A 49 9.97 7.78 14.65
N ALA A 50 10.55 8.57 13.74
CA ALA A 50 9.80 9.45 12.85
C ALA A 50 8.91 8.64 11.87
N GLN A 51 9.42 7.55 11.30
CA GLN A 51 8.64 6.64 10.45
C GLN A 51 7.50 5.95 11.21
N ARG A 52 7.75 5.54 12.45
CA ARG A 52 6.73 4.93 13.32
C ARG A 52 5.64 5.93 13.67
N ASN A 53 6.03 7.17 13.96
CA ASN A 53 5.07 8.26 14.20
C ASN A 53 4.27 8.58 12.93
N ALA A 54 4.89 8.58 11.75
CA ALA A 54 4.18 8.76 10.48
C ALA A 54 3.13 7.67 10.25
N LEU A 55 3.47 6.40 10.49
CA LEU A 55 2.52 5.28 10.39
C LEU A 55 1.37 5.41 11.40
N LYS A 56 1.66 5.87 12.63
CA LYS A 56 0.63 6.16 13.63
C LYS A 56 -0.36 7.21 13.14
N LEU A 57 0.12 8.31 12.57
CA LEU A 57 -0.74 9.36 12.02
C LEU A 57 -1.62 8.81 10.89
N LEU A 58 -1.04 8.04 9.95
CA LEU A 58 -1.81 7.39 8.89
C LEU A 58 -2.88 6.42 9.44
N ALA A 59 -2.61 5.72 10.54
CA ALA A 59 -3.59 4.87 11.19
C ALA A 59 -4.76 5.67 11.81
N GLN A 60 -4.50 6.90 12.26
CA GLN A 60 -5.53 7.77 12.83
C GLN A 60 -6.50 8.31 11.76
N GLU A 61 -6.03 8.53 10.54
CA GLU A 61 -6.86 8.96 9.41
C GLU A 61 -7.89 7.89 9.01
N LEU A 62 -7.59 6.62 9.25
CA LEU A 62 -8.48 5.50 8.94
C LEU A 62 -9.50 5.20 10.05
N GLN A 63 -9.63 6.06 11.06
CA GLN A 63 -10.65 5.87 12.09
C GLN A 63 -12.06 5.96 11.50
N GLY A 64 -12.95 5.10 12.00
CA GLY A 64 -14.35 5.05 11.54
C GLY A 64 -14.56 4.34 10.19
N GLY A 65 -13.56 3.65 9.65
CA GLY A 65 -13.69 2.85 8.43
C GLY A 65 -13.69 3.68 7.14
N MET A 66 -13.11 4.87 7.17
CA MET A 66 -13.03 5.75 6.02
C MET A 66 -12.18 5.14 4.90
N THR A 67 -12.71 5.15 3.68
CA THR A 67 -11.97 4.80 2.46
C THR A 67 -11.43 6.08 1.82
N LEU A 68 -10.15 6.06 1.43
CA LEU A 68 -9.52 7.17 0.71
C LEU A 68 -9.31 6.80 -0.76
N SER A 69 -9.47 7.78 -1.65
CA SER A 69 -9.08 7.61 -3.05
C SER A 69 -7.55 7.50 -3.17
N ALA A 70 -7.07 7.06 -4.33
CA ALA A 70 -5.62 6.99 -4.58
C ALA A 70 -4.94 8.37 -4.50
N GLU A 71 -5.65 9.44 -4.88
CA GLU A 71 -5.18 10.82 -4.80
C GLU A 71 -5.17 11.32 -3.35
N ASP A 72 -6.24 11.08 -2.60
CA ASP A 72 -6.31 11.44 -1.17
C ASP A 72 -5.21 10.75 -0.36
N TRP A 73 -4.95 9.48 -0.63
CA TRP A 73 -3.83 8.76 -0.03
C TRP A 73 -2.49 9.41 -0.36
N HIS A 74 -2.29 9.83 -1.60
CA HIS A 74 -1.06 10.48 -2.00
C HIS A 74 -0.87 11.79 -1.25
N ASN A 75 -1.89 12.65 -1.25
CA ASN A 75 -1.89 13.93 -0.54
C ASN A 75 -1.65 13.73 0.96
N LYS A 76 -2.33 12.75 1.57
CA LYS A 76 -2.18 12.44 2.99
C LYS A 76 -0.76 12.04 3.37
N VAL A 77 -0.07 11.27 2.53
CA VAL A 77 1.33 10.92 2.77
C VAL A 77 2.23 12.16 2.78
N TYR A 78 1.98 13.15 1.91
CA TYR A 78 2.72 14.42 1.93
C TYR A 78 2.40 15.26 3.17
N GLU A 79 1.14 15.33 3.58
CA GLU A 79 0.73 16.01 4.82
C GLU A 79 1.43 15.40 6.04
N VAL A 80 1.43 14.07 6.16
CA VAL A 80 2.11 13.35 7.25
C VAL A 80 3.62 13.57 7.21
N ALA A 81 4.23 13.58 6.01
CA ALA A 81 5.65 13.89 5.86
C ALA A 81 5.97 15.29 6.39
N SER A 82 5.15 16.29 6.05
CA SER A 82 5.31 17.65 6.57
C SER A 82 5.13 17.71 8.09
N ALA A 83 4.09 17.08 8.64
CA ALA A 83 3.81 17.06 10.08
C ALA A 83 4.89 16.37 10.91
N THR A 84 5.63 15.43 10.31
CA THR A 84 6.73 14.70 10.96
C THR A 84 8.11 15.25 10.61
N ASN A 85 8.19 16.37 9.87
CA ASN A 85 9.43 16.95 9.36
C ASN A 85 10.31 15.94 8.60
N MET A 86 9.65 15.11 7.77
CA MET A 86 10.26 14.05 6.96
C MET A 86 10.12 14.36 5.48
N GLU A 87 10.99 13.76 4.67
CA GLU A 87 10.74 13.66 3.23
C GLU A 87 9.65 12.62 2.95
N ALA A 88 8.74 12.91 2.01
CA ALA A 88 7.66 12.00 1.63
C ALA A 88 8.17 10.60 1.22
N LYS A 89 9.37 10.52 0.61
CA LYS A 89 10.00 9.24 0.25
C LYS A 89 10.22 8.32 1.45
N GLU A 90 10.51 8.87 2.63
CA GLU A 90 10.77 8.08 3.84
C GLU A 90 9.46 7.56 4.46
N VAL A 91 8.36 8.30 4.29
CA VAL A 91 7.01 7.83 4.67
C VAL A 91 6.56 6.73 3.72
N PHE A 92 6.73 6.89 2.40
CA PHE A 92 6.45 5.83 1.43
C PHE A 92 7.26 4.56 1.71
N LYS A 93 8.55 4.70 2.01
CA LYS A 93 9.42 3.59 2.40
C LYS A 93 8.86 2.86 3.62
N ALA A 94 8.44 3.58 4.67
CA ALA A 94 7.83 2.97 5.85
C ALA A 94 6.58 2.16 5.49
N ILE A 95 5.70 2.72 4.65
CA ILE A 95 4.49 2.03 4.15
C ILE A 95 4.86 0.72 3.44
N TYR A 96 5.83 0.75 2.51
CA TYR A 96 6.23 -0.46 1.79
C TYR A 96 6.95 -1.48 2.69
N MET A 97 7.72 -1.05 3.69
CA MET A 97 8.37 -1.98 4.62
C MET A 97 7.33 -2.75 5.43
N VAL A 98 6.28 -2.06 5.89
CA VAL A 98 5.21 -2.64 6.70
C VAL A 98 4.26 -3.53 5.87
N LEU A 99 4.00 -3.17 4.61
CA LEU A 99 3.05 -3.88 3.75
C LEU A 99 3.69 -4.96 2.89
N LEU A 100 4.92 -4.76 2.42
CA LEU A 100 5.55 -5.54 1.35
C LEU A 100 6.91 -6.13 1.71
N LYS A 101 7.47 -5.82 2.91
CA LYS A 101 8.88 -6.12 3.28
C LYS A 101 9.90 -5.59 2.28
N ARG A 102 9.61 -4.44 1.67
CA ARG A 102 10.45 -3.85 0.63
C ARG A 102 10.56 -2.34 0.81
N PRO A 103 11.67 -1.72 0.40
CA PRO A 103 11.82 -0.26 0.50
C PRO A 103 11.03 0.50 -0.58
N SER A 104 10.53 -0.18 -1.60
CA SER A 104 9.78 0.40 -2.73
C SER A 104 8.75 -0.60 -3.26
N GLY A 105 7.80 -0.10 -4.04
CA GLY A 105 6.68 -0.90 -4.53
C GLY A 105 5.88 -0.19 -5.65
N PRO A 106 4.66 -0.67 -5.94
CA PRO A 106 3.76 -0.03 -6.90
C PRO A 106 3.36 1.35 -6.38
N ARG A 107 2.68 2.17 -7.19
CA ARG A 107 2.20 3.50 -6.75
C ARG A 107 1.37 3.38 -5.45
N ALA A 108 1.90 3.91 -4.34
CA ALA A 108 1.33 3.76 -3.01
C ALA A 108 -0.15 4.17 -2.92
N GLY A 109 -0.55 5.29 -3.52
CA GLY A 109 -1.97 5.71 -3.50
C GLY A 109 -2.92 4.64 -4.03
N TRP A 110 -2.58 4.03 -5.17
CA TRP A 110 -3.37 2.93 -5.75
C TRP A 110 -3.30 1.65 -4.93
N LEU A 111 -2.13 1.32 -4.39
CA LEU A 111 -1.97 0.17 -3.50
C LEU A 111 -2.89 0.32 -2.28
N LEU A 112 -2.80 1.45 -1.57
CA LEU A 112 -3.58 1.70 -0.36
C LEU A 112 -5.08 1.78 -0.64
N ALA A 113 -5.50 2.45 -1.72
CA ALA A 113 -6.91 2.51 -2.11
C ALA A 113 -7.51 1.14 -2.49
N SER A 114 -6.66 0.16 -2.86
CA SER A 114 -7.09 -1.20 -3.22
C SER A 114 -7.21 -2.16 -2.04
N LEU A 115 -6.77 -1.74 -0.85
CA LEU A 115 -6.73 -2.57 0.36
C LEU A 115 -7.88 -2.23 1.31
N ASP A 116 -8.25 -3.21 2.13
CA ASP A 116 -9.26 -3.02 3.18
C ASP A 116 -8.78 -1.95 4.19
N PRO A 117 -9.59 -0.91 4.47
CA PRO A 117 -9.21 0.17 5.38
C PRO A 117 -8.88 -0.31 6.79
N GLU A 118 -9.61 -1.32 7.28
CA GLU A 118 -9.42 -1.86 8.62
C GLU A 118 -8.11 -2.66 8.71
N PHE A 119 -7.78 -3.43 7.67
CA PHE A 119 -6.48 -4.06 7.52
C PHE A 119 -5.34 -3.03 7.58
N LEU A 120 -5.44 -1.93 6.81
CA LEU A 120 -4.42 -0.88 6.81
C LEU A 120 -4.28 -0.21 8.18
N ARG A 121 -5.39 0.11 8.82
CA ARG A 121 -5.43 0.73 10.15
C ARG A 121 -4.72 -0.13 11.19
N GLU A 122 -5.09 -1.40 11.28
CA GLU A 122 -4.49 -2.34 12.24
C GLU A 122 -3.01 -2.60 11.91
N ARG A 123 -2.67 -2.70 10.63
CA ARG A 123 -1.29 -2.87 10.16
C ARG A 123 -0.38 -1.72 10.60
N PHE A 124 -0.80 -0.47 10.35
CA PHE A 124 -0.02 0.70 10.70
C PHE A 124 0.07 0.91 12.21
N LYS A 125 -1.02 0.65 12.93
CA LYS A 125 -1.05 0.69 14.41
C LYS A 125 -0.15 -0.37 15.05
N ALA A 126 -0.08 -1.57 14.49
CA ALA A 126 0.83 -2.61 14.98
C ALA A 126 2.31 -2.23 14.75
N ALA A 127 2.60 -1.59 13.62
CA ALA A 127 3.95 -1.13 13.29
C ALA A 127 4.47 0.00 14.19
N GLU A 128 3.58 0.83 14.76
CA GLU A 128 3.94 1.83 15.78
C GLU A 128 4.63 1.16 16.98
N LYS A 129 4.07 0.05 17.48
CA LYS A 129 4.42 -0.56 18.78
C LYS A 129 5.57 -1.57 18.74
N SER A 130 6.12 -1.84 17.56
CA SER A 130 7.05 -2.95 17.32
C SER A 130 8.51 -2.62 17.57
#